data_AF-Q4TFT5-F1
#
_entry.id   AF-Q4TFT5-F1
#
_cell.length_a   1.000
_cell.length_b   1.000
_cell.length_c   1.000
_cell.angle_alpha   90.00
_cell.angle_beta   90.00
_cell.angle_gamma   90.00
#
_symmetry.space_group_name_H-M   'P 1'
#
loop_
_entity.id
_entity.type
_entity.pdbx_description
1 polymer ?
#
loop_
_entity_poly.entity_id
_entity_poly.type
_entity_poly.pdbx_seq_one_letter_code
_entity_poly.pdbx_strand_id
1 'polypeptide(L)'
;VEGYRVIYQPTVPLQGVSKVVTVDVRGSWQRWLKARDLTTGATYTFSVQALTVSYGPPIRANLTAQPVQGAPGSPVEMSITKTSTALTLHWSEGDAGSAPVTGYVVESRPSDEGVWDSFIRLIPPSSRSVTVPLERLRSGISYEFRVIAINRYGYGQPSAPTAALA
;
A
#
# COMPACT_ATOMS: atom_id res chain seq x y z
N VAL A 1 -22.76 24.32 14.68
CA VAL A 1 -22.04 23.03 14.78
C VAL A 1 -20.61 23.30 14.41
N GLU A 2 -19.69 23.13 15.36
CA GLU A 2 -18.25 23.41 15.16
C GLU A 2 -17.50 22.22 14.54
N GLY A 3 -18.18 21.07 14.49
CA GLY A 3 -17.62 19.81 14.06
C GLY A 3 -18.48 18.62 14.48
N TYR A 4 -17.88 17.44 14.46
CA TYR A 4 -18.50 16.22 14.98
C TYR A 4 -17.51 15.41 15.80
N ARG A 5 -18.00 14.80 16.87
CA ARG A 5 -17.30 13.75 17.60
C ARG A 5 -17.74 12.40 17.05
N VAL A 6 -16.80 11.58 16.61
CA VAL A 6 -17.05 10.20 16.19
C VAL A 6 -16.40 9.25 17.18
N ILE A 7 -17.17 8.30 17.67
CA ILE A 7 -16.74 7.22 18.56
C ILE A 7 -17.04 5.89 17.87
N TYR A 8 -16.07 4.98 17.78
CA TYR A 8 -16.35 3.63 17.30
C TYR A 8 -15.79 2.56 18.23
N GLN A 9 -16.57 1.50 18.45
CA GLN A 9 -16.22 0.40 19.37
C GLN A 9 -16.75 -0.95 18.84
N PRO A 10 -16.05 -2.08 19.06
CA PRO A 10 -16.54 -3.40 18.67
C PRO A 10 -17.89 -3.74 19.33
N THR A 11 -18.78 -4.43 18.62
CA THR A 11 -20.05 -4.94 19.17
C THR A 11 -19.86 -6.15 20.09
N VAL A 12 -18.74 -6.86 19.92
CA VAL A 12 -18.32 -7.98 20.76
C VAL A 12 -16.91 -7.66 21.28
N PRO A 13 -16.61 -7.86 22.58
CA PRO A 13 -15.27 -7.65 23.11
C PRO A 13 -14.22 -8.44 22.32
N LEU A 14 -13.29 -7.73 21.68
CA LEU A 14 -12.13 -8.34 21.02
C LEU A 14 -10.99 -8.43 22.04
N GLN A 15 -10.26 -9.55 22.03
CA GLN A 15 -9.07 -9.74 22.87
C GLN A 15 -8.09 -8.57 22.66
N GLY A 16 -7.94 -7.72 23.68
CA GLY A 16 -6.97 -6.61 23.70
C GLY A 16 -7.36 -5.31 22.98
N VAL A 17 -8.58 -5.16 22.43
CA VAL A 17 -8.94 -3.95 21.65
C VAL A 17 -10.39 -3.50 21.93
N SER A 18 -10.66 -2.94 23.11
CA SER A 18 -11.78 -2.01 23.30
C SER A 18 -11.33 -0.59 22.96
N LYS A 19 -10.82 -0.39 21.73
CA LYS A 19 -10.31 0.93 21.31
C LYS A 19 -11.50 1.82 20.98
N VAL A 20 -12.07 2.46 22.01
CA VAL A 20 -12.99 3.57 21.87
C VAL A 20 -12.18 4.73 21.28
N VAL A 21 -12.17 4.83 19.96
CA VAL A 21 -11.46 5.93 19.29
C VAL A 21 -12.39 7.12 19.20
N THR A 22 -12.01 8.23 19.83
CA THR A 22 -12.72 9.50 19.74
C THR A 22 -12.00 10.40 18.75
N VAL A 23 -12.68 10.82 17.69
CA VAL A 23 -12.15 11.79 16.74
C VAL A 23 -13.05 13.01 16.70
N ASP A 24 -12.49 14.17 17.03
CA ASP A 24 -13.14 15.47 16.85
C ASP A 24 -12.77 16.02 15.47
N VAL A 25 -13.73 16.00 14.54
CA VAL A 25 -13.58 16.57 13.20
C VAL A 25 -14.06 18.02 13.27
N ARG A 26 -13.15 19.00 13.12
CA ARG A 26 -13.48 20.44 13.18
C ARG A 26 -13.52 21.07 11.79
N GLY A 27 -14.42 22.04 11.60
CA GLY A 27 -14.53 22.82 10.36
C GLY A 27 -15.80 22.51 9.56
N SER A 28 -16.33 23.53 8.87
CA SER A 28 -17.70 23.56 8.32
C SER A 28 -17.96 22.66 7.10
N TRP A 29 -16.92 22.03 6.51
CA TRP A 29 -17.04 21.29 5.24
C TRP A 29 -16.57 19.84 5.28
N GLN A 30 -15.87 19.39 6.32
CA GLN A 30 -15.44 17.99 6.42
C GLN A 30 -16.59 17.11 6.90
N ARG A 31 -17.16 16.33 5.98
CA ARG A 31 -18.32 15.43 6.22
C ARG A 31 -17.94 13.95 6.28
N TRP A 32 -16.64 13.65 6.32
CA TRP A 32 -16.14 12.29 6.23
C TRP A 32 -15.00 12.05 7.23
N LEU A 33 -14.88 10.80 7.69
CA LEU A 33 -13.82 10.33 8.59
C LEU A 33 -13.25 9.02 8.03
N LYS A 34 -11.93 8.84 8.09
CA LYS A 34 -11.29 7.55 7.84
C LYS A 34 -10.99 6.85 9.18
N ALA A 35 -11.77 5.81 9.50
CA ALA A 35 -11.48 4.93 10.64
C ALA A 35 -10.22 4.09 10.35
N ARG A 36 -9.42 3.83 11.39
CA ARG A 36 -8.17 3.05 11.31
C ARG A 36 -8.14 1.98 12.39
N ASP A 37 -7.22 1.03 12.23
CA ASP A 37 -6.96 -0.07 13.17
C ASP A 37 -8.21 -0.91 13.48
N LEU A 38 -9.05 -1.14 12.48
CA LEU A 38 -10.21 -2.02 12.60
C LEU A 38 -9.79 -3.48 12.35
N THR A 39 -10.32 -4.39 13.16
CA THR A 39 -10.14 -5.83 12.96
C THR A 39 -11.07 -6.31 11.85
N THR A 40 -10.50 -6.79 10.74
CA THR A 40 -11.24 -7.38 9.62
C THR A 40 -12.24 -8.43 10.09
N GLY A 41 -13.48 -8.35 9.61
CA GLY A 41 -14.58 -9.25 9.98
C GLY A 41 -15.30 -8.89 11.28
N ALA A 42 -14.71 -8.04 12.14
CA ALA A 42 -15.39 -7.56 13.34
C ALA A 42 -16.41 -6.46 13.01
N THR A 43 -17.52 -6.44 13.76
CA THR A 43 -18.55 -5.40 13.64
C THR A 43 -18.32 -4.32 14.71
N TYR A 44 -18.39 -3.06 14.30
CA TYR A 44 -18.21 -1.89 15.14
C TYR A 44 -19.47 -1.04 15.16
N THR A 45 -19.85 -0.52 16.32
CA THR A 45 -20.85 0.55 16.45
C THR A 45 -20.15 1.89 16.37
N PHE A 46 -20.47 2.66 15.33
CA PHE A 46 -20.08 4.06 15.16
C PHE A 46 -21.15 4.96 15.77
N SER A 47 -20.75 5.88 16.64
CA SER A 47 -21.58 6.91 17.28
C SER A 47 -21.08 8.29 16.86
N VAL A 48 -21.92 9.09 16.21
CA VAL A 48 -21.59 10.44 15.74
C VAL A 48 -22.41 11.47 16.50
N GLN A 49 -21.74 12.46 17.09
CA GLN A 49 -22.36 13.56 17.84
C GLN A 49 -21.96 14.90 17.25
N ALA A 50 -22.88 15.85 17.17
CA ALA A 50 -22.56 17.22 16.79
C ALA A 50 -21.73 17.88 17.90
N LEU A 51 -20.56 18.43 17.53
CA LEU A 51 -19.73 19.24 18.42
C LEU A 51 -20.39 20.61 18.56
N THR A 52 -21.02 20.81 19.71
CA THR A 52 -21.71 22.02 20.17
C THR A 52 -21.42 22.17 21.66
N VAL A 53 -21.86 23.28 22.27
CA VAL A 53 -21.60 23.59 23.69
C VAL A 53 -22.06 22.50 24.68
N SER A 54 -23.04 21.67 24.31
CA SER A 54 -23.58 20.62 25.18
C SER A 54 -23.55 19.19 24.61
N TYR A 55 -22.95 18.96 23.43
CA TYR A 55 -23.02 17.71 22.64
C TYR A 55 -24.45 17.17 22.43
N GLY A 56 -24.91 17.12 21.17
CA GLY A 56 -26.21 16.54 20.85
C GLY A 56 -26.29 15.01 21.07
N PRO A 57 -27.50 14.41 21.02
CA PRO A 57 -27.66 12.97 21.08
C PRO A 57 -26.88 12.27 19.94
N PRO A 58 -26.22 11.13 20.20
CA PRO A 58 -25.47 10.41 19.17
C PRO A 58 -26.39 9.72 18.17
N ILE A 59 -26.05 9.82 16.89
CA ILE A 59 -26.56 8.93 15.85
C ILE A 59 -25.64 7.70 15.79
N ARG A 60 -26.22 6.49 15.75
CA ARG A 60 -25.47 5.24 15.77
C ARG A 60 -25.67 4.41 14.51
N ALA A 61 -24.62 3.74 14.06
CA ALA A 61 -24.67 2.77 12.97
C ALA A 61 -23.70 1.61 13.24
N ASN A 62 -24.08 0.39 12.87
CA ASN A 62 -23.20 -0.78 12.95
C ASN A 62 -22.58 -1.05 11.58
N LEU A 63 -21.26 -1.17 11.52
CA LEU A 63 -20.53 -1.46 10.29
C LEU A 63 -19.57 -2.62 10.55
N THR A 64 -19.59 -3.63 9.68
CA THR A 64 -18.60 -4.70 9.68
C THR A 64 -17.37 -4.26 8.91
N ALA A 65 -16.21 -4.32 9.56
CA ALA A 65 -14.94 -4.01 8.92
C ALA A 65 -14.67 -5.02 7.81
N GLN A 66 -14.73 -4.56 6.57
CA GLN A 66 -14.37 -5.38 5.42
C GLN A 66 -12.85 -5.46 5.32
N PRO A 67 -12.30 -6.57 4.79
CA PRO A 67 -10.89 -6.60 4.40
C PRO A 67 -10.62 -5.42 3.48
N VAL A 68 -9.49 -4.75 3.67
CA VAL A 68 -9.05 -3.72 2.72
C VAL A 68 -8.91 -4.42 1.37
N GLN A 69 -9.79 -4.10 0.42
CA GLN A 69 -9.61 -4.53 -0.95
C GLN A 69 -8.43 -3.74 -1.52
N GLY A 70 -7.27 -4.37 -1.49
CA GLY A 70 -5.99 -3.75 -1.78
C GLY A 70 -5.29 -4.39 -2.97
N ALA A 71 -4.65 -3.53 -3.76
CA ALA A 71 -3.53 -3.91 -4.60
C ALA A 71 -2.41 -4.53 -3.73
N PRO A 72 -1.44 -5.23 -4.33
CA PRO A 72 -0.38 -5.88 -3.57
C PRO A 72 0.47 -4.89 -2.76
N GLY A 73 1.11 -5.39 -1.71
CA GLY A 73 2.21 -4.72 -1.05
C GLY A 73 3.49 -4.74 -1.91
N SER A 74 4.55 -4.15 -1.37
CA SER A 74 5.86 -4.12 -2.00
C SER A 74 6.48 -5.54 -2.09
N PRO A 75 7.03 -5.93 -3.26
CA PRO A 75 7.96 -7.06 -3.33
C PRO A 75 9.15 -6.87 -2.40
N VAL A 76 9.69 -7.98 -1.90
CA VAL A 76 10.74 -8.01 -0.86
C VAL A 76 11.97 -8.78 -1.34
N GLU A 77 13.04 -8.79 -0.54
CA GLU A 77 14.27 -9.55 -0.81
C GLU A 77 14.91 -9.25 -2.18
N MET A 78 14.86 -7.97 -2.58
CA MET A 78 15.46 -7.48 -3.81
C MET A 78 16.96 -7.79 -3.85
N SER A 79 17.41 -8.47 -4.91
CA SER A 79 18.84 -8.72 -5.15
C SER A 79 19.16 -8.71 -6.65
N ILE A 80 20.41 -8.42 -6.99
CA ILE A 80 20.88 -8.38 -8.37
C ILE A 80 22.16 -9.19 -8.51
N THR A 81 22.19 -10.03 -9.55
CA THR A 81 23.40 -10.71 -10.02
C THR A 81 23.86 -10.05 -11.31
N LYS A 82 25.13 -9.63 -11.39
CA LYS A 82 25.72 -9.02 -12.59
C LYS A 82 26.67 -9.99 -13.29
N THR A 83 26.55 -10.10 -14.60
CA THR A 83 27.54 -10.75 -15.48
C THR A 83 28.20 -9.70 -16.38
N SER A 84 29.11 -10.12 -17.25
CA SER A 84 29.74 -9.23 -18.24
C SER A 84 28.76 -8.69 -19.30
N THR A 85 27.59 -9.30 -19.46
CA THR A 85 26.63 -8.96 -20.52
C THR A 85 25.23 -8.65 -20.04
N ALA A 86 24.89 -8.95 -18.77
CA ALA A 86 23.53 -8.77 -18.26
C ALA A 86 23.47 -8.53 -16.74
N LEU A 87 22.34 -7.97 -16.31
CA LEU A 87 21.90 -7.94 -14.91
C LEU A 87 20.72 -8.89 -14.76
N THR A 88 20.71 -9.71 -13.72
CA THR A 88 19.54 -10.51 -13.35
C THR A 88 19.03 -10.03 -12.01
N LEU A 89 17.81 -9.50 -12.01
CA LEU A 89 17.11 -9.09 -10.80
C LEU A 89 16.34 -10.27 -10.24
N HIS A 90 16.31 -10.38 -8.92
CA HIS A 90 15.55 -11.36 -8.17
C HIS A 90 14.75 -10.65 -7.07
N TRP A 91 13.58 -11.18 -6.76
CA TRP A 91 12.71 -10.69 -5.69
C TRP A 91 11.86 -11.83 -5.13
N SER A 92 11.33 -11.62 -3.94
CA SER A 92 10.29 -12.44 -3.33
C SER A 92 8.95 -11.70 -3.35
N GLU A 93 7.87 -12.47 -3.40
CA GLU A 93 6.51 -11.92 -3.33
C GLU A 93 6.26 -11.33 -1.93
N GLY A 94 5.71 -10.12 -1.88
CA GLY A 94 5.30 -9.49 -0.63
C GLY A 94 3.87 -9.90 -0.23
N ASP A 95 3.16 -9.00 0.45
CA ASP A 95 1.72 -9.17 0.68
C ASP A 95 0.96 -9.09 -0.67
N ALA A 96 0.17 -10.12 -0.99
CA ALA A 96 -0.67 -10.11 -2.20
C ALA A 96 -1.87 -9.11 -2.08
N GLY A 97 -2.11 -8.58 -0.89
CA GLY A 97 -3.28 -7.79 -0.57
C GLY A 97 -4.52 -8.70 -0.51
N SER A 98 -5.55 -8.35 -1.28
CA SER A 98 -6.85 -9.05 -1.23
C SER A 98 -7.14 -9.94 -2.44
N ALA A 99 -6.19 -10.08 -3.36
CA ALA A 99 -6.29 -10.96 -4.52
C ALA A 99 -4.91 -11.48 -4.94
N PRO A 100 -4.82 -12.67 -5.57
CA PRO A 100 -3.56 -13.23 -6.03
C PRO A 100 -2.80 -12.26 -6.94
N VAL A 101 -1.47 -12.26 -6.83
CA VAL A 101 -0.60 -11.53 -7.76
C VAL A 101 -0.76 -12.12 -9.17
N THR A 102 -1.01 -11.24 -10.13
CA THR A 102 -1.22 -11.53 -11.55
C THR A 102 -0.04 -11.15 -12.44
N GLY A 103 0.97 -10.47 -11.88
CA GLY A 103 2.20 -10.13 -12.58
C GLY A 103 3.03 -9.13 -11.79
N TYR A 104 4.17 -8.75 -12.37
CA TYR A 104 5.09 -7.76 -11.80
C TYR A 104 5.52 -6.76 -12.88
N VAL A 105 5.63 -5.48 -12.56
CA VAL A 105 6.33 -4.49 -13.38
C VAL A 105 7.73 -4.32 -12.82
N VAL A 106 8.74 -4.48 -13.67
CA VAL A 106 10.13 -4.12 -13.35
C VAL A 106 10.43 -2.80 -14.02
N GLU A 107 10.90 -1.84 -13.23
CA GLU A 107 11.26 -0.51 -13.69
C GLU A 107 12.71 -0.18 -13.36
N SER A 108 13.35 0.66 -14.18
CA SER A 108 14.66 1.23 -13.88
C SER A 108 14.72 2.74 -14.08
N ARG A 109 15.69 3.35 -13.40
CA ARG A 109 16.06 4.75 -13.60
C ARG A 109 17.56 4.93 -13.47
N PRO A 110 18.15 5.95 -14.12
CA PRO A 110 19.47 6.47 -13.75
C PRO A 110 19.45 6.95 -12.31
N SER A 111 20.51 6.70 -11.55
CA SER A 111 20.57 7.03 -10.11
C SER A 111 20.55 8.53 -9.81
N ASP A 112 20.88 9.35 -10.80
CA ASP A 112 20.85 10.81 -10.77
C ASP A 112 19.53 11.41 -11.30
N GLU A 113 18.63 10.58 -11.83
CA GLU A 113 17.34 11.00 -12.37
C GLU A 113 16.17 10.59 -11.45
N GLY A 114 15.08 11.35 -11.50
CA GLY A 114 13.90 11.11 -10.65
C GLY A 114 12.86 10.16 -11.25
N VAL A 115 12.93 9.86 -12.55
CA VAL A 115 11.86 9.22 -13.31
C VAL A 115 12.19 7.74 -13.59
N TRP A 116 11.21 6.86 -13.41
CA TRP A 116 11.33 5.40 -13.54
C TRP A 116 10.87 4.92 -14.93
N ASP A 117 11.64 5.23 -15.97
CA ASP A 117 11.23 4.96 -17.36
C ASP A 117 12.35 4.41 -18.27
N SER A 118 13.57 4.25 -17.77
CA SER A 118 14.69 3.76 -18.60
C SER A 118 14.56 2.30 -19.03
N PHE A 119 13.83 1.51 -18.25
CA PHE A 119 13.40 0.17 -18.59
C PHE A 119 12.06 -0.07 -17.90
N ILE A 120 11.06 -0.57 -18.63
CA ILE A 120 9.77 -0.98 -18.06
C ILE A 120 9.41 -2.32 -18.68
N ARG A 121 9.17 -3.34 -17.85
CA ARG A 121 8.78 -4.68 -18.34
C ARG A 121 7.76 -5.35 -17.44
N LEU A 122 6.70 -5.87 -18.05
CA LEU A 122 5.73 -6.74 -17.40
C LEU A 122 6.24 -8.19 -17.36
N ILE A 123 6.16 -8.80 -16.18
CA ILE A 123 6.66 -10.13 -15.86
C ILE A 123 5.47 -11.00 -15.40
N PRO A 124 5.37 -12.26 -15.87
CA PRO A 124 4.29 -13.15 -15.46
C PRO A 124 4.35 -13.48 -13.97
N PRO A 125 3.21 -13.84 -13.35
CA PRO A 125 3.14 -14.10 -11.91
C PRO A 125 3.88 -15.36 -11.48
N SER A 126 4.32 -16.21 -12.41
CA SER A 126 5.15 -17.38 -12.14
C SER A 126 6.63 -17.04 -11.96
N SER A 127 7.10 -15.88 -12.44
CA SER A 127 8.50 -15.50 -12.44
C SER A 127 8.83 -14.54 -11.28
N ARG A 128 9.96 -14.81 -10.62
CA ARG A 128 10.53 -14.02 -9.51
C ARG A 128 11.91 -13.45 -9.87
N SER A 129 12.20 -13.43 -11.16
CA SER A 129 13.44 -12.89 -11.70
C SER A 129 13.25 -12.35 -13.11
N VAL A 130 14.10 -11.40 -13.50
CA VAL A 130 14.21 -10.93 -14.88
C VAL A 130 15.66 -10.63 -15.20
N THR A 131 16.08 -11.02 -16.40
CA THR A 131 17.39 -10.64 -16.96
C THR A 131 17.24 -9.43 -17.88
N VAL A 132 18.03 -8.40 -17.62
CA VAL A 132 18.16 -7.16 -18.40
C VAL A 132 19.54 -7.17 -19.07
N PRO A 133 19.61 -7.25 -20.41
CA PRO A 133 20.88 -7.13 -21.14
C PRO A 133 21.52 -5.76 -20.90
N LEU A 134 22.82 -5.70 -20.64
CA LEU A 134 23.53 -4.44 -20.39
C LEU A 134 23.50 -3.50 -21.60
N GLU A 135 23.38 -4.04 -22.82
CA GLU A 135 23.17 -3.25 -24.05
C GLU A 135 21.89 -2.40 -24.06
N ARG A 136 20.93 -2.71 -23.17
CA ARG A 136 19.70 -1.93 -22.99
C ARG A 136 19.88 -0.76 -22.03
N LEU A 137 21.06 -0.64 -21.41
CA LEU A 137 21.41 0.43 -20.48
C LEU A 137 22.50 1.29 -21.10
N ARG A 138 22.49 2.59 -20.79
CA ARG A 138 23.53 3.52 -21.25
C ARG A 138 24.84 3.24 -20.49
N SER A 139 25.94 3.09 -21.22
CA SER A 139 27.27 2.88 -20.63
C SER A 139 27.68 4.08 -19.77
N GLY A 140 28.31 3.81 -18.63
CA GLY A 140 28.82 4.83 -17.71
C GLY A 140 27.76 5.48 -16.82
N ILE A 141 26.50 5.03 -16.89
CA ILE A 141 25.40 5.52 -16.04
C ILE A 141 25.07 4.45 -15.00
N SER A 142 24.98 4.86 -13.74
CA SER A 142 24.49 4.00 -12.67
C SER A 142 22.97 3.90 -12.73
N TYR A 143 22.41 2.70 -12.62
CA TYR A 143 20.97 2.48 -12.59
C TYR A 143 20.50 1.90 -11.26
N GLU A 144 19.32 2.34 -10.83
CA GLU A 144 18.53 1.70 -9.79
C GLU A 144 17.35 0.95 -10.43
N PHE A 145 16.92 -0.12 -9.78
CA PHE A 145 15.78 -0.91 -10.23
C PHE A 145 14.78 -1.12 -9.09
N ARG A 146 13.51 -1.25 -9.45
CA ARG A 146 12.44 -1.61 -8.51
C ARG A 146 11.42 -2.53 -9.17
N VAL A 147 10.63 -3.20 -8.35
CA VAL A 147 9.58 -4.11 -8.79
C VAL A 147 8.26 -3.73 -8.15
N ILE A 148 7.17 -3.78 -8.92
CA ILE A 148 5.81 -3.51 -8.47
C ILE A 148 4.96 -4.75 -8.75
N ALA A 149 4.32 -5.33 -7.73
CA ALA A 149 3.37 -6.43 -7.92
C ALA A 149 2.00 -5.90 -8.37
N ILE A 150 1.27 -6.71 -9.15
CA ILE A 150 -0.03 -6.33 -9.73
C ILE A 150 -1.07 -7.40 -9.39
N ASN A 151 -2.28 -6.99 -8.99
CA ASN A 151 -3.44 -7.88 -8.94
C ASN A 151 -4.65 -7.22 -9.63
N ARG A 152 -5.83 -7.86 -9.58
CA ARG A 152 -7.08 -7.32 -10.16
C ARG A 152 -7.51 -5.95 -9.63
N TYR A 153 -6.98 -5.51 -8.48
CA TYR A 153 -7.23 -4.19 -7.88
C TYR A 153 -6.19 -3.15 -8.29
N GLY A 154 -5.16 -3.54 -9.06
CA GLY A 154 -4.19 -2.65 -9.68
C GLY A 154 -2.75 -2.89 -9.23
N TYR A 155 -1.94 -1.84 -9.41
CA TYR A 155 -0.53 -1.80 -9.06
C TYR A 155 -0.34 -1.60 -7.56
N GLY A 156 0.54 -2.41 -6.98
CA GLY A 156 0.94 -2.30 -5.59
C GLY A 156 1.94 -1.18 -5.31
N GLN A 157 2.49 -1.18 -4.11
CA GLN A 157 3.63 -0.32 -3.78
C GLN A 157 4.92 -0.86 -4.44
N PRO A 158 5.86 0.01 -4.84
CA PRO A 158 7.15 -0.44 -5.34
C PRO A 158 7.98 -1.07 -4.23
N SER A 159 8.86 -2.00 -4.60
CA SER A 159 9.94 -2.47 -3.74
C SER A 159 10.86 -1.31 -3.35
N ALA A 160 11.70 -1.54 -2.33
CA ALA A 160 12.89 -0.72 -2.17
C ALA A 160 13.70 -0.75 -3.48
N PRO A 161 14.23 0.40 -3.94
CA PRO A 161 15.20 0.44 -5.02
C PRO A 161 16.40 -0.45 -4.68
N THR A 162 16.97 -1.10 -5.69
CA THR A 162 18.27 -1.75 -5.55
C THR A 162 19.36 -0.70 -5.34
N ALA A 163 20.51 -1.12 -4.81
CA ALA A 163 21.70 -0.28 -4.88
C ALA A 163 21.98 0.14 -6.34
N ALA A 164 22.52 1.34 -6.52
CA ALA A 164 22.94 1.85 -7.82
C ALA A 164 24.02 0.96 -8.44
N LEU A 165 23.80 0.54 -9.69
CA LEU A 165 24.71 -0.33 -10.44
C LEU A 165 25.28 0.40 -11.65
N ALA A 166 26.60 0.59 -11.67
CA ALA A 166 27.38 1.07 -12.82
C ALA A 166 27.76 -0.07 -13.77
#